data_AF-A0A1J3F860-F1
#
_entry.id   AF-A0A1J3F860-F1
#
_cell.length_a   1.000
_cell.length_b   1.000
_cell.length_c   1.000
_cell.angle_alpha   90.00
_cell.angle_beta   90.00
_cell.angle_gamma   90.00
#
_symmetry.space_group_name_H-M   'P 1'
#
loop_
_entity.id
_entity.type
_entity.pdbx_description
1 polymer ?
#
loop_
_entity_poly.entity_id
_entity_poly.type
_entity_poly.pdbx_seq_one_letter_code
_entity_poly.pdbx_strand_id
1 'polypeptide(L)'
;HASAFELSVFYCGFGGDFCGQSTTDDVHPGASFVILAFVNTNSDGSVTFDSANHPYDLVQNWQNSGKKVFVSVGGQNGNWNYVFASQSNIDTFVSSLVNIVNTYGLDGVDLDIESYQATPRTVANAIIQLKAALGTKLIIVSP
;
A
#
# COMPACT_ATOMS: atom_id res chain seq x y z
N HIS A 1 -28.37 -16.76 0.27
CA HIS A 1 -27.26 -15.82 0.58
C HIS A 1 -26.12 -16.17 -0.36
N ALA A 2 -26.06 -15.53 -1.53
CA ALA A 2 -24.90 -15.68 -2.39
C ALA A 2 -23.70 -15.10 -1.64
N SER A 3 -22.63 -15.86 -1.51
CA SER A 3 -21.33 -15.33 -1.12
C SER A 3 -21.00 -14.21 -2.10
N ALA A 4 -21.00 -12.97 -1.62
CA ALA A 4 -20.45 -11.86 -2.39
C ALA A 4 -18.94 -12.11 -2.44
N PHE A 5 -18.42 -12.42 -3.62
CA PHE A 5 -16.99 -12.52 -3.82
C PHE A 5 -16.36 -11.19 -3.43
N GLU A 6 -15.30 -11.22 -2.62
CA GLU A 6 -14.54 -10.00 -2.33
C GLU A 6 -13.66 -9.68 -3.53
N LEU A 7 -13.80 -8.45 -4.05
CA LEU A 7 -13.03 -7.96 -5.19
C LEU A 7 -12.06 -6.88 -4.72
N SER A 8 -10.77 -7.07 -4.94
CA SER A 8 -9.74 -6.04 -4.84
C SER A 8 -9.44 -5.43 -6.21
N VAL A 9 -9.14 -4.14 -6.23
CA VAL A 9 -8.73 -3.43 -7.44
C VAL A 9 -7.67 -2.37 -7.12
N PHE A 10 -6.68 -2.23 -7.99
CA PHE A 10 -5.75 -1.11 -7.95
C PHE A 10 -6.41 0.15 -8.50
N TYR A 11 -6.28 1.25 -7.78
CA TYR A 11 -6.66 2.59 -8.21
C TYR A 11 -5.40 3.41 -8.49
N CYS A 12 -5.23 3.80 -9.75
CA CYS A 12 -4.00 4.38 -10.29
C CYS A 12 -4.07 5.92 -10.33
N GLY A 13 -4.50 6.56 -9.24
CA GLY A 13 -4.82 7.99 -9.23
C GLY A 13 -3.80 8.94 -8.61
N PHE A 14 -2.62 8.44 -8.23
CA PHE A 14 -1.46 9.30 -7.96
C PHE A 14 -0.88 9.86 -9.27
N GLY A 15 0.06 10.80 -9.19
CA GLY A 15 0.73 11.39 -10.34
C GLY A 15 1.52 10.38 -11.18
N GLY A 16 2.02 10.85 -12.34
CA GLY A 16 2.70 10.01 -13.33
C GLY A 16 3.94 9.27 -12.83
N ASP A 17 4.64 9.81 -11.83
CA ASP A 17 5.81 9.16 -11.19
C ASP A 17 5.42 8.02 -10.22
N PHE A 18 4.13 7.71 -10.11
CA PHE A 18 3.62 6.61 -9.31
C PHE A 18 2.81 5.66 -10.18
N CYS A 19 1.72 6.18 -10.78
CA CYS A 19 0.85 5.40 -11.65
C CYS A 19 0.12 6.28 -12.70
N GLY A 20 -0.61 7.32 -12.29
CA GLY A 20 -1.00 8.42 -13.18
C GLY A 20 -2.19 8.21 -14.12
N GLN A 21 -2.99 7.14 -14.00
CA GLN A 21 -4.01 6.80 -15.00
C GLN A 21 -5.43 7.26 -14.64
N SER A 22 -5.78 7.33 -13.36
CA SER A 22 -7.14 7.64 -12.90
C SER A 22 -7.25 9.08 -12.39
N THR A 23 -8.14 9.89 -12.96
CA THR A 23 -8.40 11.28 -12.52
C THR A 23 -9.80 11.47 -11.92
N THR A 24 -10.62 10.42 -11.90
CA THR A 24 -11.99 10.39 -11.39
C THR A 24 -12.23 9.12 -10.59
N ASP A 25 -13.45 8.93 -10.06
CA ASP A 25 -13.87 7.63 -9.52
C ASP A 25 -14.25 6.68 -10.65
N ASP A 26 -13.33 5.79 -11.02
CA ASP A 26 -13.52 4.69 -11.97
C ASP A 26 -13.55 3.32 -11.26
N VAL A 27 -13.62 3.30 -9.92
CA VAL A 27 -13.68 2.06 -9.14
C VAL A 27 -15.05 1.41 -9.32
N HIS A 28 -15.05 0.13 -9.71
CA HIS A 28 -16.29 -0.61 -9.89
C HIS A 28 -17.09 -0.69 -8.57
N PRO A 29 -18.41 -0.41 -8.56
CA PRO A 29 -19.22 -0.41 -7.33
C PRO A 29 -19.18 -1.72 -6.52
N GLY A 30 -18.95 -2.84 -7.20
CA GLY A 30 -18.80 -4.17 -6.58
C GLY A 30 -17.45 -4.44 -5.92
N ALA A 31 -16.46 -3.53 -5.98
CA ALA A 31 -15.18 -3.71 -5.29
C ALA A 31 -15.35 -3.64 -3.76
N SER A 32 -14.69 -4.54 -3.04
CA SER A 32 -14.61 -4.56 -1.57
C SER A 32 -13.36 -3.85 -1.06
N PHE A 33 -12.28 -3.94 -1.84
CA PHE A 33 -10.97 -3.40 -1.50
C PHE A 33 -10.47 -2.50 -2.62
N VAL A 34 -10.05 -1.29 -2.27
CA VAL A 34 -9.43 -0.33 -3.20
C VAL A 34 -7.98 -0.13 -2.78
N ILE A 35 -7.05 -0.34 -3.69
CA ILE A 35 -5.61 -0.30 -3.41
C ILE A 35 -5.02 0.88 -4.15
N LEU A 36 -4.62 1.93 -3.43
CA LEU A 36 -3.97 3.10 -4.00
C LEU A 36 -2.58 2.73 -4.52
N ALA A 37 -2.40 2.77 -5.83
CA ALA A 37 -1.17 2.43 -6.52
C ALA A 37 -0.41 3.70 -6.94
N PHE A 38 0.85 3.91 -6.55
CA PHE A 38 1.70 3.17 -5.59
C PHE A 38 2.44 4.16 -4.70
N VAL A 39 3.10 3.72 -3.63
CA VAL A 39 4.17 4.50 -2.98
C VAL A 39 5.52 3.99 -3.42
N ASN A 40 6.46 4.93 -3.56
CA ASN A 40 7.80 4.63 -4.05
C ASN A 40 8.74 4.36 -2.88
N THR A 41 9.63 3.39 -3.01
CA THR A 41 10.64 3.09 -1.99
C THR A 41 11.92 3.91 -2.22
N ASN A 42 12.56 4.35 -1.14
CA ASN A 42 13.82 5.08 -1.16
C ASN A 42 14.98 4.19 -0.68
N SER A 43 16.22 4.56 -1.00
CA SER A 43 17.42 3.77 -0.68
C SER A 43 17.69 3.58 0.82
N ASP A 44 17.12 4.43 1.68
CA ASP A 44 17.19 4.33 3.14
C ASP A 44 16.10 3.43 3.75
N GLY A 45 15.26 2.82 2.89
CA GLY A 45 14.14 1.97 3.27
C GLY A 45 12.83 2.74 3.47
N SER A 46 12.83 4.08 3.49
CA SER A 46 11.59 4.86 3.61
C SER A 46 10.72 4.73 2.37
N VAL A 47 9.43 5.08 2.50
CA VAL A 47 8.50 5.21 1.38
C VAL A 47 8.06 6.66 1.18
N THR A 48 7.93 7.06 -0.09
CA THR A 48 7.43 8.37 -0.51
C THR A 48 5.98 8.24 -0.97
N PHE A 49 5.10 9.06 -0.41
CA PHE A 49 3.68 9.13 -0.73
C PHE A 49 3.35 10.37 -1.56
N ASP A 50 2.50 10.22 -2.57
CA ASP A 50 2.01 11.33 -3.38
C ASP A 50 0.88 12.10 -2.68
N SER A 51 1.25 12.91 -1.69
CA SER A 51 0.28 13.71 -0.95
C SER A 51 -0.42 14.77 -1.80
N ALA A 52 0.21 15.20 -2.91
CA ALA A 52 -0.32 16.22 -3.79
C ALA A 52 -1.50 15.72 -4.63
N ASN A 53 -1.47 14.44 -5.03
CA ASN A 53 -2.52 13.83 -5.84
C ASN A 53 -3.39 12.84 -5.04
N HIS A 54 -3.29 12.82 -3.72
CA HIS A 54 -4.11 11.93 -2.90
C HIS A 54 -5.60 12.28 -2.99
N PRO A 55 -6.48 11.34 -3.41
CA PRO A 55 -7.89 11.62 -3.65
C PRO A 55 -8.73 11.55 -2.36
N TYR A 56 -8.54 12.51 -1.44
CA TYR A 56 -9.16 12.52 -0.11
C TYR A 56 -10.68 12.23 -0.12
N ASP A 57 -11.43 12.92 -0.98
CA ASP A 57 -12.89 12.78 -1.04
C ASP A 57 -13.32 11.38 -1.51
N LEU A 58 -12.59 10.80 -2.47
CA LEU A 58 -12.90 9.45 -2.96
C LEU A 58 -12.62 8.40 -1.90
N VAL A 59 -11.50 8.52 -1.19
CA VAL A 59 -11.15 7.62 -0.08
C VAL A 59 -12.25 7.61 0.98
N GLN A 60 -12.70 8.80 1.41
CA GLN A 60 -13.80 8.91 2.37
C GLN A 60 -15.10 8.31 1.83
N ASN A 61 -15.46 8.59 0.57
CA ASN A 61 -16.66 8.04 -0.05
C ASN A 61 -16.62 6.50 -0.14
N TRP A 62 -15.50 5.92 -0.55
CA TRP A 62 -15.33 4.47 -0.60
C TRP A 62 -15.45 3.85 0.79
N GLN A 63 -14.80 4.42 1.82
CA GLN A 63 -14.90 3.94 3.20
C GLN A 63 -16.32 4.06 3.74
N ASN A 64 -17.02 5.17 3.48
CA ASN A 64 -18.42 5.37 3.86
C ASN A 64 -19.38 4.39 3.16
N SER A 65 -19.02 3.92 1.96
CA SER A 65 -19.75 2.86 1.25
C SER A 65 -19.39 1.44 1.71
N GLY A 66 -18.54 1.31 2.73
CA GLY A 66 -18.16 0.03 3.34
C GLY A 66 -16.94 -0.66 2.70
N LYS A 67 -16.27 -0.02 1.73
CA LYS A 67 -15.02 -0.53 1.16
C LYS A 67 -13.86 -0.33 2.13
N LYS A 68 -12.79 -1.10 1.97
CA LYS A 68 -11.50 -0.82 2.65
C LYS A 68 -10.49 -0.26 1.67
N VAL A 69 -9.77 0.76 2.09
CA VAL A 69 -8.80 1.45 1.25
C VAL A 69 -7.38 1.20 1.78
N PHE A 70 -6.50 0.74 0.89
CA PHE A 70 -5.11 0.39 1.19
C PHE A 70 -4.17 1.28 0.38
N VAL A 71 -2.91 1.37 0.78
CA VAL A 71 -1.84 1.88 -0.07
C VAL A 71 -0.89 0.75 -0.43
N SER A 72 -0.52 0.65 -1.71
CA SER A 72 0.44 -0.34 -2.19
C SER A 72 1.85 0.22 -2.26
N VAL A 73 2.81 -0.56 -1.78
CA VAL A 73 4.24 -0.33 -1.99
C VAL A 73 4.69 -1.18 -3.18
N GLY A 74 5.21 -0.59 -4.25
CA GLY A 74 5.62 -1.33 -5.44
C GLY A 74 5.50 -0.51 -6.71
N GLY A 75 5.03 -1.13 -7.78
CA GLY A 75 4.91 -0.52 -9.10
C GLY A 75 6.27 -0.11 -9.70
N GLN A 76 6.23 0.73 -10.74
CA GLN A 76 7.39 1.06 -11.56
C GLN A 76 8.63 1.54 -10.77
N ASN A 77 8.42 2.22 -9.64
CA ASN A 77 9.48 2.81 -8.82
C ASN A 77 9.67 2.09 -7.47
N GLY A 78 9.03 0.94 -7.29
CA GLY A 78 9.28 0.06 -6.15
C GLY A 78 10.62 -0.66 -6.28
N ASN A 79 11.39 -0.72 -5.19
CA ASN A 79 12.62 -1.47 -5.11
C ASN A 79 12.79 -2.08 -3.73
N TRP A 80 12.34 -3.33 -3.60
CA TRP A 80 12.39 -4.08 -2.36
C TRP A 80 13.80 -4.44 -1.88
N ASN A 81 14.82 -4.35 -2.74
CA ASN A 81 16.21 -4.47 -2.29
C ASN A 81 16.57 -3.36 -1.30
N TYR A 82 16.03 -2.14 -1.47
CA TYR A 82 16.27 -1.06 -0.51
C TYR A 82 15.61 -1.33 0.83
N VAL A 83 14.38 -1.86 0.82
CA VAL A 83 13.65 -2.18 2.05
C VAL A 83 14.35 -3.30 2.82
N PHE A 84 14.78 -4.36 2.13
CA PHE A 84 15.36 -5.55 2.77
C PHE A 84 16.89 -5.51 2.92
N ALA A 85 17.54 -4.39 2.62
CA ALA A 85 19.00 -4.25 2.66
C ALA A 85 19.60 -4.46 4.06
N SER A 86 18.89 -4.05 5.11
CA SER A 86 19.34 -4.14 6.50
C SER A 86 18.16 -4.08 7.48
N GLN A 87 18.39 -4.43 8.74
CA GLN A 87 17.37 -4.24 9.79
C GLN A 87 16.99 -2.76 9.94
N SER A 88 17.95 -1.84 9.82
CA SER A 88 17.67 -0.40 9.90
C SER A 88 16.76 0.07 8.77
N ASN A 89 16.92 -0.46 7.55
CA ASN A 89 16.04 -0.14 6.42
C ASN A 89 14.62 -0.67 6.65
N ILE A 90 14.49 -1.87 7.22
CA ILE A 90 13.19 -2.44 7.61
C ILE A 90 12.52 -1.55 8.67
N ASP A 91 13.27 -1.09 9.67
CA ASP A 91 12.73 -0.20 10.71
C ASP A 91 12.22 1.13 10.11
N THR A 92 13.00 1.73 9.20
CA THR A 92 12.62 2.95 8.47
C THR A 92 11.39 2.72 7.59
N PHE A 93 11.34 1.59 6.87
CA PHE A 93 10.19 1.19 6.05
C PHE A 93 8.92 1.08 6.89
N VAL A 94 8.97 0.32 7.98
CA VAL A 94 7.83 0.12 8.88
C VAL A 94 7.36 1.46 9.44
N SER A 95 8.28 2.29 9.93
CA SER A 95 7.93 3.59 10.50
C SER A 95 7.27 4.53 9.49
N SER A 96 7.86 4.68 8.30
CA SER A 96 7.35 5.59 7.26
C SER A 96 6.02 5.13 6.69
N LEU A 97 5.84 3.84 6.43
CA LEU A 97 4.60 3.29 5.90
C LEU A 97 3.46 3.35 6.93
N VAL A 98 3.73 3.04 8.20
CA VAL A 98 2.73 3.18 9.28
C VAL A 98 2.33 4.65 9.45
N ASN A 99 3.28 5.59 9.34
CA ASN A 99 2.97 7.01 9.38
C ASN A 99 2.01 7.40 8.25
N ILE A 100 2.26 6.97 7.01
CA ILE A 100 1.34 7.20 5.88
C ILE A 100 -0.05 6.64 6.19
N VAL A 101 -0.16 5.36 6.58
CA VAL A 101 -1.45 4.73 6.87
C VAL A 101 -2.24 5.51 7.92
N ASN A 102 -1.57 5.97 8.98
CA ASN A 102 -2.21 6.73 10.05
C ASN A 102 -2.56 8.16 9.63
N THR A 103 -1.67 8.86 8.94
CA THR A 103 -1.88 10.25 8.48
C THR A 103 -3.07 10.34 7.51
N TYR A 104 -3.19 9.38 6.59
CA TYR A 104 -4.24 9.39 5.56
C TYR A 104 -5.46 8.51 5.91
N GLY A 105 -5.53 7.98 7.13
CA GLY A 105 -6.71 7.24 7.60
C GLY A 105 -6.99 5.94 6.84
N LEU A 106 -5.97 5.30 6.27
CA LEU A 106 -6.12 4.11 5.44
C LEU A 106 -6.43 2.87 6.29
N ASP A 107 -7.08 1.87 5.70
CA ASP A 107 -7.48 0.62 6.37
C ASP A 107 -6.34 -0.42 6.44
N GLY A 108 -5.29 -0.24 5.64
CA GLY A 108 -4.16 -1.15 5.59
C GLY A 108 -3.16 -0.82 4.50
N VAL A 109 -2.32 -1.82 4.21
CA VAL A 109 -1.29 -1.77 3.18
C VAL A 109 -1.39 -2.97 2.25
N ASP A 110 -0.96 -2.75 1.02
CA ASP A 110 -0.61 -3.79 0.06
C ASP A 110 0.91 -3.80 -0.14
N LEU A 111 1.49 -4.99 -0.29
CA LEU A 111 2.91 -5.19 -0.53
C LEU A 111 3.07 -5.90 -1.88
N ASP A 112 3.39 -5.12 -2.90
CA ASP A 112 3.61 -5.60 -4.26
C ASP A 112 5.08 -6.01 -4.47
N ILE A 113 5.42 -7.17 -3.91
CA ILE A 113 6.79 -7.67 -3.79
C ILE A 113 7.17 -8.54 -5.00
N GLU A 114 7.66 -7.90 -6.06
CA GLU A 114 8.01 -8.56 -7.33
C GLU A 114 9.49 -9.01 -7.45
N SER A 115 10.44 -8.33 -6.79
CA SER A 115 11.88 -8.62 -6.94
C SER A 115 12.74 -8.13 -5.77
N TYR A 116 13.57 -9.01 -5.19
CA TYR A 116 14.45 -8.70 -4.06
C TYR A 116 15.60 -9.73 -3.90
N GLN A 117 16.65 -9.33 -3.20
CA GLN A 117 17.82 -10.14 -2.84
C GLN A 117 17.91 -10.34 -1.32
N ALA A 118 16.89 -11.01 -0.78
CA ALA A 118 16.80 -11.33 0.64
C ALA A 118 16.22 -12.74 0.82
N THR A 119 16.48 -13.35 1.97
CA THR A 119 15.88 -14.66 2.26
C THR A 119 14.37 -14.51 2.50
N PRO A 120 13.55 -15.53 2.22
CA PRO A 120 12.13 -15.52 2.60
C PRO A 120 11.90 -15.27 4.10
N ARG A 121 12.86 -15.67 4.95
CA ARG A 121 12.82 -15.37 6.39
C ARG A 121 12.95 -13.87 6.67
N THR A 122 13.85 -13.18 5.98
CA THR A 122 14.01 -11.72 6.11
C THR A 122 12.71 -11.00 5.73
N VAL A 123 12.12 -11.38 4.59
CA VAL A 123 10.85 -10.81 4.12
C VAL A 123 9.73 -11.07 5.12
N ALA A 124 9.57 -12.32 5.59
CA ALA A 124 8.57 -12.67 6.59
C ALA A 124 8.75 -11.90 7.90
N ASN A 125 9.98 -11.74 8.39
CA ASN A 125 10.27 -10.97 9.60
C ASN A 125 9.88 -9.50 9.43
N ALA A 126 10.17 -8.88 8.28
CA ALA A 126 9.77 -7.51 7.98
C ALA A 126 8.24 -7.36 7.97
N ILE A 127 7.52 -8.30 7.35
CA ILE A 127 6.04 -8.29 7.33
C ILE A 127 5.46 -8.49 8.74
N ILE A 128 6.05 -9.37 9.56
CA ILE A 128 5.63 -9.57 10.96
C ILE A 128 5.84 -8.27 11.77
N GLN A 129 6.98 -7.61 11.59
CA GLN A 129 7.28 -6.33 12.24
C GLN A 129 6.30 -5.24 11.82
N LEU A 130 6.01 -5.14 10.52
CA LEU A 130 5.00 -4.23 9.98
C LEU A 130 3.62 -4.53 10.56
N LYS A 131 3.22 -5.80 10.63
CA LYS A 131 1.92 -6.20 11.18
C LYS A 131 1.78 -5.80 12.65
N ALA A 132 2.84 -5.99 13.44
CA ALA A 132 2.84 -5.56 14.84
C ALA A 132 2.63 -4.03 14.96
N ALA A 133 3.28 -3.24 14.11
CA ALA A 133 3.16 -1.78 14.12
C ALA A 133 1.80 -1.27 13.59
N LEU A 134 1.20 -1.96 12.63
CA LEU A 134 -0.11 -1.65 12.04
C LEU A 134 -1.30 -2.01 12.96
N GLY A 135 -1.08 -2.85 13.99
CA GLY A 135 -2.12 -3.27 14.92
C GLY A 135 -3.28 -3.98 14.21
N THR A 136 -4.49 -3.41 14.29
CA THR A 136 -5.71 -3.98 13.70
C THR A 136 -5.84 -3.76 12.19
N LYS A 137 -5.00 -2.90 11.60
CA LYS A 137 -5.01 -2.62 10.16
C LYS A 137 -4.57 -3.86 9.36
N LEU A 138 -5.05 -3.95 8.12
CA LEU A 138 -4.87 -5.13 7.28
C LEU A 138 -3.54 -5.05 6.49
N ILE A 139 -2.99 -6.22 6.17
CA ILE A 139 -1.90 -6.39 5.20
C ILE A 139 -2.41 -7.35 4.14
N ILE A 140 -2.29 -6.97 2.88
CA ILE A 140 -2.38 -7.87 1.73
C ILE A 140 -1.02 -7.89 1.02
N VAL A 141 -0.76 -8.98 0.30
CA VAL A 141 0.48 -9.16 -0.47
C VAL A 141 0.06 -9.64 -1.85
N SER A 142 0.32 -8.84 -2.88
CA SER A 142 0.04 -9.19 -4.28
C SER A 142 1.32 -9.07 -5.11
N PRO A 143 1.98 -10.16 -5.50
CA PRO A 143 3.17 -10.12 -6.35
C PRO A 143 2.86 -9.91 -7.83
#